data_AF-A0A9X4E5N4-F1
#
_entry.id   AF-A0A9X4E5N4-F1
#
_cell.length_a   1.000
_cell.length_b   1.000
_cell.length_c   1.000
_cell.angle_alpha   90.00
_cell.angle_beta   90.00
_cell.angle_gamma   90.00
#
_symmetry.space_group_name_H-M   'P 1'
#
loop_
_entity.id
_entity.type
_entity.pdbx_description
1 polymer ?
#
loop_
_entity_poly.entity_id
_entity_poly.type
_entity_poly.pdbx_seq_one_letter_code
_entity_poly.pdbx_strand_id
1 'polypeptide(L)'
;MPDVLYGTHPVSDAALRDLLQKIADILNCQVIVTSGDRMSVPKGGAKNSLHLMGRAADIHVQGMSDSELFLKLRSKRAEIFGASLGTPMAWQILLHGKYTRTEAPHLHIGDPTAQSTAFRGFVEEGTVPGQAYFVVEH
;
A
#
# COMPACT_ATOMS: atom_id res chain seq x y z
N MET A 1 2.00 6.83 -20.83
CA MET A 1 2.01 8.01 -19.95
C MET A 1 1.79 7.49 -18.53
N PRO A 2 2.44 8.07 -17.52
CA PRO A 2 2.15 7.76 -16.13
C PRO A 2 0.68 7.97 -15.83
N ASP A 3 0.03 7.00 -15.20
CA ASP A 3 -1.40 7.04 -14.92
C ASP A 3 -1.78 6.04 -13.82
N VAL A 4 -2.95 6.26 -13.22
CA VAL A 4 -3.54 5.37 -12.22
C VAL A 4 -4.84 4.78 -12.75
N LEU A 5 -4.85 3.46 -12.95
CA LEU A 5 -6.03 2.71 -13.38
C LEU A 5 -6.81 2.22 -12.16
N TYR A 6 -7.94 2.85 -11.89
CA TYR A 6 -8.83 2.46 -10.78
C TYR A 6 -9.75 1.28 -11.12
N GLY A 7 -10.08 1.08 -12.40
CA GLY A 7 -11.02 0.03 -12.82
C GLY A 7 -12.35 0.12 -12.06
N THR A 8 -12.77 -0.97 -11.42
CA THR A 8 -13.97 -1.04 -10.57
C THR A 8 -13.70 -0.77 -9.09
N HIS A 9 -12.50 -0.30 -8.74
CA HIS A 9 -12.04 -0.13 -7.36
C HIS A 9 -11.99 1.37 -7.01
N PRO A 10 -13.10 1.95 -6.51
CA PRO A 10 -13.11 3.36 -6.13
C PRO A 10 -12.13 3.63 -5.00
N VAL A 11 -11.48 4.79 -5.03
CA VAL A 11 -10.69 5.35 -3.93
C VAL A 11 -11.25 6.73 -3.65
N SER A 12 -12.03 6.86 -2.58
CA SER A 12 -12.74 8.12 -2.27
C SER A 12 -11.82 9.19 -1.69
N ASP A 13 -10.78 8.79 -0.96
CA ASP A 13 -9.85 9.73 -0.33
C ASP A 13 -8.95 10.42 -1.37
N ALA A 14 -9.05 11.75 -1.40
CA ALA A 14 -8.30 12.57 -2.35
C ALA A 14 -6.78 12.50 -2.11
N ALA A 15 -6.33 12.47 -0.85
CA ALA A 15 -4.91 12.42 -0.53
C ALA A 15 -4.28 11.08 -0.95
N LEU A 16 -5.02 9.98 -0.82
CA LEU A 16 -4.60 8.68 -1.33
C LEU A 16 -4.53 8.68 -2.86
N ARG A 17 -5.51 9.26 -3.56
CA ARG A 17 -5.43 9.39 -5.04
C ARG A 17 -4.25 10.22 -5.48
N ASP A 18 -3.99 11.35 -4.81
CA ASP A 18 -2.85 12.22 -5.11
C ASP A 18 -1.52 11.49 -4.87
N LEU A 19 -1.44 10.68 -3.81
CA LEU A 19 -0.29 9.83 -3.54
C LEU A 19 -0.08 8.79 -4.65
N LEU A 20 -1.14 8.09 -5.07
CA LEU A 20 -1.05 7.09 -6.14
C LEU A 20 -0.59 7.72 -7.46
N GLN A 21 -1.12 8.90 -7.80
CA GLN A 21 -0.67 9.64 -8.98
C GLN A 21 0.80 10.05 -8.86
N LYS A 22 1.20 10.55 -7.69
CA LYS A 22 2.59 10.92 -7.42
C LYS A 22 3.55 9.73 -7.57
N ILE A 23 3.13 8.53 -7.14
CA ILE A 23 3.89 7.28 -7.37
C ILE A 23 4.03 7.01 -8.87
N ALA A 24 2.93 7.07 -9.62
CA ALA A 24 2.94 6.86 -11.07
C ALA A 24 3.91 7.85 -11.76
N ASP A 25 3.84 9.12 -11.40
CA ASP A 25 4.67 10.19 -11.98
C ASP A 25 6.16 10.00 -11.67
N ILE A 26 6.51 9.77 -10.40
CA ILE A 26 7.91 9.63 -9.96
C ILE A 26 8.55 8.36 -10.50
N LEU A 27 7.80 7.26 -10.57
CA LEU A 27 8.30 5.99 -11.09
C LEU A 27 8.13 5.87 -12.61
N ASN A 28 7.49 6.85 -13.26
CA ASN A 28 7.15 6.88 -14.67
C ASN A 28 6.48 5.57 -15.13
N CYS A 29 5.46 5.14 -14.40
CA CYS A 29 4.81 3.85 -14.60
C CYS A 29 3.27 3.96 -14.59
N GLN A 30 2.61 2.88 -14.98
CA GLN A 30 1.16 2.74 -14.82
C GLN A 30 0.86 1.97 -13.53
N VAL A 31 0.16 2.62 -12.60
CA VAL A 31 -0.31 2.02 -11.35
C VAL A 31 -1.70 1.41 -11.60
N ILE A 32 -1.92 0.18 -11.17
CA ILE A 32 -3.16 -0.56 -11.32
C ILE A 32 -3.72 -0.81 -9.92
N VAL A 33 -4.86 -0.20 -9.59
CA VAL A 33 -5.56 -0.46 -8.33
C VAL A 33 -6.36 -1.74 -8.46
N THR A 34 -6.09 -2.70 -7.58
CA THR A 34 -6.80 -3.99 -7.52
C THR A 34 -7.78 -4.08 -6.36
N SER A 35 -7.71 -3.14 -5.41
CA SER A 35 -8.71 -2.97 -4.38
C SER A 35 -8.60 -1.56 -3.78
N GLY A 36 -9.75 -0.96 -3.46
CA GLY A 36 -9.89 0.39 -2.91
C GLY A 36 -10.91 0.37 -1.78
N ASP A 37 -11.89 1.26 -1.80
CA ASP A 37 -12.95 1.30 -0.80
C ASP A 37 -13.73 -0.01 -0.75
N ARG A 38 -13.89 -0.59 0.45
CA ARG A 38 -14.64 -1.84 0.67
C ARG A 38 -15.84 -1.56 1.58
N MET A 39 -17.01 -2.10 1.22
CA MET A 39 -18.23 -2.01 2.05
C MET A 39 -18.38 -3.19 3.03
N SER A 40 -17.56 -4.23 2.86
CA SER A 40 -17.60 -5.45 3.68
C SER A 40 -16.24 -6.11 3.76
N VAL A 41 -15.99 -6.81 4.87
CA VAL A 41 -14.76 -7.57 5.09
C VAL A 41 -14.91 -8.96 4.45
N PRO A 42 -13.97 -9.39 3.59
CA PRO A 42 -13.96 -10.77 3.10
C PRO A 42 -13.87 -11.77 4.26
N LYS A 43 -14.36 -12.99 4.06
CA LYS A 43 -14.32 -14.03 5.10
C LYS A 43 -12.86 -14.34 5.47
N GLY A 44 -12.45 -14.00 6.69
CA GLY A 44 -11.07 -14.13 7.17
C GLY A 44 -10.23 -12.86 7.10
N GLY A 45 -10.75 -11.78 6.50
CA GLY A 45 -10.12 -10.47 6.48
C GLY A 45 -10.14 -9.78 7.85
N ALA A 46 -9.26 -8.79 8.01
CA ALA A 46 -9.21 -7.99 9.23
C ALA A 46 -10.50 -7.16 9.36
N LYS A 47 -11.18 -7.27 10.52
CA LYS A 47 -12.42 -6.52 10.81
C LYS A 47 -12.23 -5.00 10.82
N ASN A 48 -10.99 -4.55 11.03
CA ASN A 48 -10.59 -3.16 10.99
C ASN A 48 -9.68 -2.94 9.78
N SER A 49 -10.17 -3.18 8.56
CA SER A 49 -9.37 -2.90 7.36
C SER A 49 -9.46 -1.41 7.01
N LEU A 50 -8.34 -0.79 6.66
CA LEU A 50 -8.31 0.61 6.19
C LEU A 50 -9.14 0.83 4.92
N HIS A 51 -9.36 -0.24 4.15
CA HIS A 51 -10.28 -0.23 3.01
C HIS A 51 -11.72 0.08 3.41
N LEU A 52 -12.17 -0.32 4.61
CA LEU A 52 -13.53 0.00 5.10
C LEU A 52 -13.70 1.48 5.43
N MET A 53 -12.58 2.19 5.61
CA MET A 53 -12.56 3.62 5.94
C MET A 53 -12.26 4.49 4.71
N GLY A 54 -12.07 3.87 3.53
CA GLY A 54 -11.61 4.55 2.32
C GLY A 54 -10.19 5.11 2.44
N ARG A 55 -9.35 4.52 3.31
CA ARG A 55 -8.01 4.99 3.65
C ARG A 55 -6.90 4.06 3.18
N ALA A 56 -7.22 3.13 2.28
CA ALA A 56 -6.23 2.23 1.71
C ALA A 56 -6.55 1.79 0.28
N ALA A 57 -5.50 1.41 -0.44
CA ALA A 57 -5.56 0.81 -1.75
C ALA A 57 -4.54 -0.34 -1.87
N ASP A 58 -4.94 -1.39 -2.58
CA ASP A 58 -4.06 -2.47 -3.02
C ASP A 58 -3.71 -2.21 -4.48
N ILE A 59 -2.43 -2.31 -4.84
CA ILE A 59 -1.93 -1.95 -6.16
C ILE A 59 -0.95 -2.97 -6.73
N HIS A 60 -0.87 -2.97 -8.05
CA HIS A 60 0.24 -3.49 -8.85
C HIS A 60 0.75 -2.41 -9.80
N VAL A 61 1.94 -2.62 -10.38
CA VAL A 61 2.47 -1.75 -11.44
C VAL A 61 2.80 -2.58 -12.66
N GLN A 62 2.42 -2.11 -13.84
CA GLN A 62 2.72 -2.81 -15.08
C GLN A 62 4.23 -2.93 -15.30
N GLY A 63 4.71 -4.15 -15.58
CA GLY A 63 6.13 -4.41 -15.86
C GLY A 63 7.03 -4.44 -14.63
N MET A 64 6.46 -4.49 -13.41
CA MET A 64 7.19 -4.52 -12.15
C MET A 64 6.56 -5.53 -11.19
N SER A 65 7.39 -6.31 -10.49
CA SER A 65 6.89 -7.16 -9.41
C SER A 65 6.58 -6.35 -8.14
N ASP A 66 5.69 -6.82 -7.28
CA ASP A 66 5.35 -6.12 -6.03
C ASP A 66 6.56 -5.92 -5.11
N SER A 67 7.47 -6.90 -5.07
CA SER A 67 8.73 -6.79 -4.32
C SER A 67 9.65 -5.72 -4.91
N GLU A 68 9.75 -5.62 -6.23
CA GLU A 68 10.52 -4.56 -6.88
C GLU A 68 9.89 -3.18 -6.62
N LEU A 69 8.57 -3.08 -6.71
CA LEU A 69 7.82 -1.85 -6.42
C LEU A 69 8.04 -1.42 -4.97
N PHE A 70 7.93 -2.34 -4.02
CA PHE A 70 8.19 -2.09 -2.60
C PHE A 70 9.59 -1.50 -2.37
N LEU A 71 10.61 -2.10 -2.97
CA LEU A 71 11.99 -1.62 -2.86
C LEU A 71 12.19 -0.25 -3.51
N LYS A 72 11.56 0.02 -4.65
CA LYS A 72 11.62 1.34 -5.30
C LYS A 72 10.94 2.42 -4.48
N LEU A 73 9.73 2.16 -3.99
CA LEU A 73 9.02 3.07 -3.09
C LEU A 73 9.84 3.39 -1.85
N ARG A 74 10.54 2.39 -1.29
CA ARG A 74 11.46 2.59 -0.17
C ARG A 74 12.64 3.49 -0.55
N SER A 75 13.30 3.21 -1.67
CA SER A 75 14.45 4.00 -2.14
C SER A 75 14.10 5.46 -2.45
N LYS A 76 12.87 5.73 -2.87
CA LYS A 76 12.35 7.05 -3.23
C LYS A 76 11.43 7.63 -2.15
N ARG A 77 11.52 7.10 -0.94
CA ARG A 77 10.61 7.44 0.16
C ARG A 77 10.52 8.94 0.40
N ALA A 78 11.67 9.63 0.42
CA ALA A 78 11.72 11.06 0.67
C ALA A 78 11.03 11.89 -0.45
N GLU A 79 11.15 11.45 -1.70
CA GLU A 79 10.52 12.10 -2.86
C GLU A 79 9.01 11.88 -2.85
N ILE A 80 8.57 10.65 -2.58
CA ILE A 80 7.16 10.24 -2.68
C ILE A 80 6.38 10.68 -1.43
N PHE A 81 6.89 10.40 -0.24
CA PHE A 81 6.17 10.59 1.02
C PHE A 81 6.66 11.81 1.85
N GLY A 82 7.76 12.46 1.45
CA GLY A 82 8.31 13.65 2.11
C GLY A 82 9.57 13.39 2.95
N ALA A 83 10.35 14.44 3.24
CA ALA A 83 11.68 14.31 3.85
C ALA A 83 11.70 14.16 5.39
N SER A 84 10.58 14.42 6.08
CA SER A 84 10.56 14.45 7.54
C SER A 84 10.53 13.03 8.14
N LEU A 85 11.72 12.50 8.41
CA LEU A 85 11.93 11.51 9.46
C LEU A 85 11.47 12.13 10.80
N GLY A 86 10.32 11.72 11.33
CA GLY A 86 9.83 12.17 12.64
C GLY A 86 8.46 12.84 12.67
N THR A 87 7.87 13.17 11.51
CA THR A 87 6.41 13.21 11.39
C THR A 87 5.97 11.84 10.93
N PRO A 88 4.89 11.25 11.49
CA PRO A 88 4.36 10.02 10.94
C PRO A 88 4.00 10.31 9.48
N MET A 89 4.73 9.71 8.56
CA MET A 89 4.23 9.59 7.20
C MET A 89 2.89 8.89 7.35
N ALA A 90 1.81 9.53 6.96
CA ALA A 90 0.47 8.97 7.12
C ALA A 90 0.22 7.76 6.21
N TRP A 91 1.26 7.13 5.64
CA TRP A 91 1.12 6.07 4.64
C TRP A 91 2.03 4.90 4.98
N GLN A 92 1.44 3.82 5.46
CA GLN A 92 2.11 2.55 5.68
C GLN A 92 2.06 1.73 4.39
N ILE A 93 3.19 1.11 4.04
CA ILE A 93 3.33 0.27 2.85
C ILE A 93 3.55 -1.17 3.30
N LEU A 94 2.67 -2.08 2.90
CA LEU A 94 2.77 -3.50 3.23
C LEU A 94 2.94 -4.30 1.94
N LEU A 95 3.97 -5.14 1.89
CA LEU A 95 4.10 -6.16 0.87
C LEU A 95 3.50 -7.47 1.42
N HIS A 96 2.36 -7.87 0.87
CA HIS A 96 1.74 -9.16 1.15
C HIS A 96 2.32 -10.23 0.23
N GLY A 97 3.01 -11.22 0.80
CA GLY A 97 3.55 -12.37 0.10
C GLY A 97 2.56 -13.53 -0.05
N LYS A 98 3.01 -14.67 -0.56
CA LYS A 98 2.12 -15.81 -0.84
C LYS A 98 1.65 -16.61 0.40
N TYR A 99 2.24 -16.35 1.56
CA TYR A 99 1.96 -17.07 2.80
C TYR A 99 1.16 -16.24 3.81
N THR A 100 0.65 -15.07 3.41
CA THR A 100 -0.27 -14.32 4.26
C THR A 100 -1.67 -14.95 4.24
N ARG A 101 -2.46 -14.64 5.26
CA ARG A 101 -3.88 -15.03 5.36
C ARG A 101 -4.79 -14.13 4.51
N THR A 102 -4.25 -13.06 3.93
CA THR A 102 -4.93 -12.15 3.02
C THR A 102 -5.05 -12.77 1.61
N GLU A 103 -5.70 -12.04 0.71
CA GLU A 103 -5.83 -12.38 -0.71
C GLU A 103 -4.44 -12.57 -1.38
N ALA A 104 -4.40 -12.94 -2.67
CA ALA A 104 -3.16 -13.18 -3.43
C ALA A 104 -2.10 -12.08 -3.24
N PRO A 105 -0.79 -12.34 -3.49
CA PRO A 105 0.28 -11.36 -3.27
C PRO A 105 -0.03 -10.00 -3.90
N HIS A 106 0.18 -8.93 -3.13
CA HIS A 106 -0.08 -7.55 -3.56
C HIS A 106 0.70 -6.55 -2.69
N LEU A 107 0.78 -5.31 -3.18
CA LEU A 107 1.26 -4.18 -2.39
C LEU A 107 0.06 -3.40 -1.83
N HIS A 108 0.03 -3.20 -0.53
CA HIS A 108 -0.98 -2.42 0.17
C HIS A 108 -0.40 -1.06 0.61
N ILE A 109 -1.17 0.00 0.41
CA ILE A 109 -0.87 1.37 0.86
C ILE A 109 -2.05 1.83 1.70
N GLY A 110 -1.81 2.26 2.95
CA GLY A 110 -2.90 2.75 3.79
C GLY A 110 -2.47 3.71 4.88
N ASP A 111 -3.42 4.51 5.38
CA ASP A 111 -3.19 5.45 6.47
C ASP A 111 -3.49 4.86 7.86
N PRO A 112 -2.46 4.46 8.63
CA PRO A 112 -2.67 3.81 9.93
C PRO A 112 -3.18 4.77 11.00
N THR A 113 -3.13 6.09 10.79
CA THR A 113 -3.63 7.07 11.77
C THR A 113 -5.15 6.97 11.92
N ALA A 114 -5.85 6.52 10.88
CA ALA A 114 -7.30 6.29 10.90
C ALA A 114 -7.74 5.21 11.90
N GLN A 115 -6.82 4.36 12.37
CA GLN A 115 -7.12 3.28 13.31
C GLN A 115 -6.37 3.35 14.64
N SER A 116 -5.64 4.44 14.90
CA SER A 116 -4.72 4.51 16.05
C SER A 116 -3.68 3.38 16.08
N THR A 117 -3.47 2.70 14.95
CA THR A 117 -2.45 1.66 14.80
C THR A 117 -1.09 2.33 14.69
N ALA A 118 -0.10 1.78 15.40
CA ALA A 118 1.26 2.29 15.33
C ALA A 118 1.75 2.24 13.88
N PHE A 119 2.21 3.38 13.35
CA PHE A 119 2.84 3.47 12.04
C PHE A 119 4.11 2.61 12.01
N ARG A 120 4.20 1.72 11.02
CA ARG A 120 5.35 0.81 10.84
C ARG A 120 6.20 1.11 9.60
N GLY A 121 5.86 2.13 8.82
CA GLY A 121 6.56 2.43 7.57
C GLY A 121 6.40 1.32 6.53
N PHE A 122 7.51 0.68 6.18
CA PHE A 122 7.57 -0.39 5.20
C PHE A 122 7.58 -1.75 5.89
N VAL A 123 6.61 -2.60 5.55
CA VAL A 123 6.39 -3.89 6.20
C VAL A 123 6.31 -4.99 5.14
N GLU A 124 6.92 -6.12 5.39
CA GLU A 124 6.69 -7.34 4.61
C GLU A 124 5.92 -8.35 5.46
N GLU A 125 4.86 -8.95 4.92
CA GLU A 125 4.04 -9.94 5.63
C GLU A 125 3.82 -11.16 4.73
N GLY A 126 4.05 -12.37 5.26
CA GLY A 126 3.82 -13.61 4.52
C GLY A 126 4.71 -13.81 3.29
N THR A 127 5.86 -13.15 3.21
CA THR A 127 6.89 -13.38 2.16
C THR A 127 7.69 -14.66 2.41
N VAL A 128 7.76 -15.11 3.68
CA VAL A 128 8.44 -16.34 4.13
C VAL A 128 7.42 -17.23 4.87
N PRO A 129 7.42 -18.58 4.67
CA PRO A 129 6.48 -19.45 5.36
C PRO A 129 6.71 -19.44 6.88
N GLY A 130 5.62 -19.38 7.65
CA GLY A 130 5.67 -19.44 9.12
C GLY A 130 6.05 -18.11 9.80
N GLN A 131 6.24 -17.03 9.04
CA GLN A 131 6.65 -15.75 9.58
C GLN A 131 5.54 -14.69 9.43
N ALA A 132 5.23 -14.01 10.53
CA ALA A 132 4.13 -13.04 10.58
C ALA A 132 4.44 -11.74 9.83
N TYR A 133 5.54 -11.04 10.15
CA TYR A 133 5.97 -9.85 9.41
C TYR A 133 7.44 -9.46 9.67
N PHE A 134 7.98 -8.60 8.81
CA PHE A 134 9.22 -7.84 9.00
C PHE A 134 8.90 -6.35 8.94
N VAL A 135 9.37 -5.55 9.90
CA VAL A 135 9.45 -4.09 9.74
C VAL A 135 10.80 -3.79 9.13
N VAL A 136 10.80 -3.15 7.96
CA VAL A 136 12.00 -2.81 7.22
C VAL A 136 12.24 -1.32 7.43
N GLU A 137 12.88 -0.97 8.54
CA GLU A 137 13.26 0.41 8.81
C GLU A 137 14.37 0.88 7.84
N HIS A 138 14.37 2.18 7.56
CA HIS A 138 15.40 3.09 7.01
C HIS A 138 14.76 4.07 5.98
#